data_AF-A0A844FDE7-F1
#
_entry.id   AF-A0A844FDE7-F1
#
_cell.length_a   1.000
_cell.length_b   1.000
_cell.length_c   1.000
_cell.angle_alpha   90.00
_cell.angle_beta   90.00
_cell.angle_gamma   90.00
#
_symmetry.space_group_name_H-M   'P 1'
#
loop_
_entity.id
_entity.type
_entity.pdbx_description
1 polymer ?
#
loop_
_entity_poly.entity_id
_entity_poly.type
_entity_poly.pdbx_seq_one_letter_code
_entity_poly.pdbx_strand_id
1 'polypeptide(L)'
;MERIKYKGYFIDRTEHGFRICKEDNTKIHTHLRNLTPSYKLIDNVVGHKIPTRCGLYYIQSHTHLADNEEYKQRLQDYYNVKLNKGKRQTYYNPAKKKF
;
A
#
# COMPACT_ATOMS: atom_id res chain seq x y z
N MET A 1 -13.66 -11.99 -20.10
CA MET A 1 -12.86 -11.49 -18.96
C MET A 1 -13.60 -11.86 -17.69
N GLU A 2 -12.95 -12.61 -16.81
CA GLU A 2 -13.54 -13.01 -15.53
C GLU A 2 -13.40 -11.83 -14.55
N ARG A 3 -14.53 -11.22 -14.18
CA ARG A 3 -14.61 -10.10 -13.23
C ARG A 3 -15.14 -10.61 -11.91
N ILE A 4 -14.34 -10.45 -10.85
CA ILE A 4 -14.71 -10.84 -9.50
C ILE A 4 -15.17 -9.59 -8.75
N LYS A 5 -16.31 -9.70 -8.05
CA LYS A 5 -16.79 -8.67 -7.12
C LYS A 5 -16.44 -9.05 -5.70
N TYR A 6 -15.88 -8.11 -4.93
CA TYR A 6 -15.52 -8.36 -3.54
C TYR A 6 -15.58 -7.08 -2.71
N LYS A 7 -16.50 -7.04 -1.72
CA LYS A 7 -16.63 -5.94 -0.73
C LYS A 7 -16.70 -4.52 -1.32
N GLY A 8 -17.38 -4.32 -2.46
CA GLY A 8 -17.48 -3.02 -3.12
C GLY A 8 -16.29 -2.69 -4.04
N TYR A 9 -15.52 -3.70 -4.43
CA TYR A 9 -14.41 -3.59 -5.37
C TYR A 9 -14.54 -4.63 -6.50
N PHE A 10 -14.02 -4.28 -7.67
CA PHE A 10 -13.82 -5.20 -8.78
C PHE A 10 -12.37 -5.63 -8.88
N ILE A 11 -12.17 -6.93 -9.11
CA ILE A 11 -10.89 -7.53 -9.47
C ILE A 11 -11.03 -8.12 -10.87
N ASP A 12 -10.33 -7.51 -11.83
CA ASP A 12 -10.29 -7.94 -13.22
C ASP A 12 -8.98 -8.67 -13.52
N ARG A 13 -9.06 -9.87 -14.09
CA ARG A 13 -7.87 -10.58 -14.59
C ARG A 13 -7.33 -9.91 -15.85
N THR A 14 -6.06 -9.51 -15.83
CA THR A 14 -5.31 -8.97 -16.97
C THR A 14 -4.27 -9.98 -17.46
N GLU A 15 -3.58 -9.66 -18.56
CA GLU A 15 -2.54 -10.53 -19.13
C GLU A 15 -1.41 -10.84 -18.12
N HIS A 16 -1.06 -9.87 -17.28
CA HIS A 16 0.09 -9.95 -16.38
C HIS A 16 -0.28 -9.99 -14.88
N GLY A 17 -1.57 -10.01 -14.54
CA GLY A 17 -2.01 -10.04 -13.15
C GLY A 17 -3.48 -9.69 -12.96
N PHE A 18 -3.74 -8.84 -11.98
CA PHE A 18 -5.08 -8.49 -11.50
C PHE A 18 -5.16 -6.98 -11.29
N ARG A 19 -6.17 -6.36 -11.90
CA ARG A 19 -6.51 -4.96 -11.74
C ARG A 19 -7.59 -4.82 -10.67
N ILE A 20 -7.33 -4.05 -9.62
CA ILE A 20 -8.29 -3.78 -8.53
C ILE A 20 -8.78 -2.34 -8.64
N CYS A 21 -10.08 -2.14 -8.63
CA CYS A 21 -10.73 -0.83 -8.62
C CYS A 21 -12.00 -0.83 -7.78
N LYS A 22 -12.52 0.36 -7.44
CA LYS A 22 -13.81 0.50 -6.76
C LYS A 22 -14.95 0.30 -7.75
N GLU A 23 -16.08 -0.16 -7.24
CA GLU A 23 -17.31 -0.23 -8.03
C GLU A 23 -17.77 1.17 -8.47
N ASP A 24 -17.70 2.15 -7.56
CA ASP A 24 -18.14 3.52 -7.81
C ASP A 24 -17.18 4.31 -8.72
N ASN A 25 -15.89 3.95 -8.73
CA ASN A 25 -14.88 4.64 -9.52
C ASN A 25 -13.84 3.68 -10.07
N THR A 26 -14.01 3.33 -11.35
CA THR A 26 -13.12 2.43 -12.08
C THR A 26 -11.87 3.11 -12.62
N LYS A 27 -11.78 4.45 -12.59
CA LYS A 27 -10.59 5.19 -13.05
C LYS A 27 -9.43 4.98 -12.09
N ILE A 28 -9.71 5.05 -10.79
CA ILE A 28 -8.73 4.81 -9.74
C ILE A 28 -8.56 3.31 -9.57
N HIS A 29 -7.37 2.82 -9.89
CA HIS A 29 -7.09 1.40 -9.86
C HIS A 29 -5.61 1.12 -9.56
N THR A 30 -5.36 -0.11 -9.12
CA THR A 30 -4.01 -0.62 -8.86
C THR A 30 -3.86 -1.99 -9.52
N HIS A 31 -2.63 -2.40 -9.78
CA HIS A 31 -2.35 -3.71 -10.38
C HIS A 31 -1.53 -4.55 -9.42
N LEU A 32 -1.93 -5.80 -9.21
CA LEU A 32 -1.18 -6.78 -8.45
C LEU A 32 -0.96 -8.03 -9.28
N ARG A 33 0.18 -8.68 -9.09
CA ARG A 33 0.53 -9.89 -9.86
C ARG A 33 -0.30 -11.11 -9.50
N ASN A 34 -0.70 -11.22 -8.23
CA ASN A 34 -1.34 -12.40 -7.66
C ASN A 34 -2.73 -12.05 -7.10
N LEU A 35 -3.66 -13.01 -7.14
CA LEU A 35 -5.04 -12.82 -6.70
C LEU A 35 -5.18 -12.71 -5.16
N THR A 36 -4.49 -13.56 -4.41
CA THR A 36 -4.62 -13.59 -2.93
C THR A 36 -4.25 -12.26 -2.26
N PRO A 37 -3.15 -11.57 -2.64
CA PRO A 37 -2.86 -10.23 -2.15
C PRO A 37 -3.94 -9.20 -2.52
N SER A 38 -4.64 -9.36 -3.64
CA SER A 38 -5.73 -8.46 -4.04
C SER A 38 -6.89 -8.48 -3.04
N TYR A 39 -7.32 -9.67 -2.62
CA TYR A 39 -8.34 -9.79 -1.57
C TYR A 39 -7.87 -9.18 -0.26
N LYS A 40 -6.64 -9.48 0.15
CA LYS A 40 -6.06 -8.97 1.39
C LYS A 40 -5.90 -7.45 1.38
N LEU A 41 -5.57 -6.86 0.22
CA LEU A 41 -5.52 -5.41 0.05
C LEU A 41 -6.89 -4.80 0.30
N ILE A 42 -7.95 -5.37 -0.29
CA ILE A 42 -9.32 -4.88 -0.11
C ILE A 42 -9.74 -5.00 1.35
N ASP A 43 -9.49 -6.15 1.98
CA ASP A 43 -9.80 -6.37 3.40
C ASP A 43 -9.12 -5.34 4.32
N ASN A 44 -7.87 -5.00 4.02
CA ASN A 44 -7.11 -4.00 4.77
C ASN A 44 -7.65 -2.58 4.56
N VAL A 45 -8.00 -2.22 3.33
CA VAL A 45 -8.55 -0.90 3.02
C VAL A 45 -9.91 -0.70 3.69
N VAL A 46 -10.80 -1.70 3.59
CA VAL A 46 -12.12 -1.69 4.23
C VAL A 46 -11.99 -1.69 5.75
N GLY A 47 -11.06 -2.47 6.31
CA GLY A 47 -10.83 -2.55 7.76
C GLY A 47 -9.89 -1.49 8.32
N HIS A 48 -9.40 -0.55 7.52
CA HIS A 48 -8.37 0.44 7.88
C HIS A 48 -7.13 -0.16 8.58
N LYS A 49 -6.72 -1.36 8.15
CA LYS A 49 -5.58 -2.09 8.72
C LYS A 49 -4.31 -1.82 7.91
N ILE A 50 -3.24 -1.40 8.59
CA ILE A 50 -1.94 -1.16 7.94
C ILE A 50 -1.29 -2.51 7.58
N PRO A 51 -0.94 -2.76 6.30
CA PRO A 51 -0.29 -3.99 5.90
C PRO A 51 1.14 -4.05 6.44
N THR A 52 1.41 -4.99 7.35
CA THR A 52 2.76 -5.25 7.87
C THR A 52 3.53 -6.20 6.93
N ARG A 53 4.87 -6.10 6.90
CA ARG A 53 5.78 -6.99 6.13
C ARG A 53 5.59 -7.01 4.59
N CYS A 54 5.12 -5.91 3.99
CA CYS A 54 4.94 -5.78 2.54
C CYS A 54 5.98 -4.86 1.85
N GLY A 55 6.01 -4.82 0.51
CA GLY A 55 6.82 -3.85 -0.24
C GLY A 55 6.21 -2.44 -0.27
N LEU A 56 7.02 -1.43 -0.65
CA LEU A 56 6.58 -0.04 -0.77
C LEU A 56 5.41 0.14 -1.75
N TYR A 57 5.47 -0.52 -2.91
CA TYR A 57 4.42 -0.50 -3.93
C TYR A 57 3.06 -0.98 -3.40
N TYR A 58 3.08 -2.02 -2.55
CA TYR A 58 1.86 -2.55 -1.95
C TYR A 58 1.22 -1.54 -1.00
N ILE A 59 2.02 -0.77 -0.25
CA ILE A 59 1.53 0.31 0.62
C ILE A 59 0.91 1.43 -0.22
N GLN A 60 1.59 1.88 -1.28
CA GLN A 60 1.05 2.88 -2.21
C GLN A 60 -0.29 2.44 -2.81
N SER A 61 -0.43 1.15 -3.12
CA SER A 61 -1.68 0.60 -3.63
C SER A 61 -2.84 0.74 -2.64
N HIS A 62 -2.58 0.66 -1.32
CA HIS A 62 -3.61 0.92 -0.31
C HIS A 62 -3.99 2.41 -0.30
N THR A 63 -3.03 3.31 -0.41
CA THR A 63 -3.27 4.76 -0.45
C THR A 63 -4.13 5.15 -1.64
N HIS A 64 -3.87 4.57 -2.82
CA HIS A 64 -4.67 4.82 -4.03
C HIS A 64 -6.12 4.38 -3.89
N LEU A 65 -6.38 3.27 -3.19
CA LEU A 65 -7.72 2.68 -3.08
C LEU A 65 -8.49 3.11 -1.82
N ALA A 66 -7.85 3.80 -0.87
CA ALA A 66 -8.51 4.34 0.31
C ALA A 66 -9.24 5.64 0.00
N ASP A 67 -10.39 5.88 0.65
CA ASP A 67 -11.01 7.23 0.69
C ASP A 67 -10.73 7.95 2.00
N ASN A 68 -10.63 7.21 3.11
CA ASN A 68 -10.43 7.77 4.44
C ASN A 68 -9.05 8.45 4.54
N GLU A 69 -9.06 9.76 4.81
CA GLU A 69 -7.85 10.60 4.89
C GLU A 69 -6.97 10.26 6.10
N GLU A 70 -7.54 9.94 7.27
CA GLU A 70 -6.78 9.51 8.45
C GLU A 70 -6.02 8.20 8.15
N TYR A 71 -6.68 7.26 7.48
CA TYR A 71 -6.06 6.01 7.07
C TYR A 71 -4.95 6.23 6.03
N LYS A 72 -5.16 7.12 5.05
CA LYS A 72 -4.11 7.51 4.09
C LYS A 72 -2.91 8.13 4.79
N GLN A 73 -3.13 9.01 5.77
CA GLN A 73 -2.04 9.63 6.53
C GLN A 73 -1.20 8.58 7.25
N ARG A 74 -1.86 7.64 7.96
CA ARG A 74 -1.16 6.54 8.64
C ARG A 74 -0.37 5.64 7.69
N LEU A 75 -0.89 5.39 6.48
CA LEU A 75 -0.18 4.65 5.44
C LEU A 75 1.05 5.43 4.93
N GLN A 76 0.91 6.75 4.74
CA GLN A 76 1.99 7.62 4.29
C GLN A 76 3.11 7.70 5.34
N ASP A 77 2.76 7.83 6.62
CA ASP A 77 3.73 7.82 7.72
C ASP A 77 4.50 6.49 7.74
N TYR A 78 3.79 5.37 7.62
CA TYR A 78 4.41 4.05 7.56
C TYR A 78 5.31 3.86 6.31
N TYR A 79 4.88 4.39 5.16
CA TYR A 79 5.67 4.42 3.94
C TYR A 79 6.99 5.19 4.15
N ASN A 80 6.92 6.38 4.76
CA ASN A 80 8.07 7.23 5.03
C ASN A 80 9.06 6.55 5.99
N VAL A 81 8.57 5.90 7.04
CA VAL A 81 9.41 5.11 7.96
C VAL A 81 10.14 3.99 7.20
N LYS A 82 9.44 3.26 6.33
CA LYS A 82 10.07 2.21 5.52
C LYS A 82 11.07 2.71 4.52
N LEU A 83 10.79 3.83 3.85
CA LEU A 83 11.69 4.46 2.89
C LEU A 83 13.00 4.89 3.53
N ASN A 84 12.96 5.33 4.78
CA ASN A 84 14.13 5.76 5.54
C ASN A 84 14.79 4.63 6.34
N LYS A 85 14.16 3.46 6.42
CA LYS A 85 14.72 2.29 7.10
C LYS A 85 16.02 1.87 6.41
N GLY A 86 17.11 1.84 7.18
CA GLY A 86 18.45 1.50 6.68
C GLY A 86 19.28 2.71 6.26
N LYS A 87 18.68 3.90 6.09
CA LYS A 87 19.43 5.15 5.97
C LYS A 87 19.93 5.53 7.36
N ARG A 88 21.18 5.18 7.66
CA ARG A 88 21.80 5.56 8.94
C ARG A 88 22.00 7.07 8.93
N GLN A 89 21.38 7.76 9.88
CA GLN A 89 21.87 9.09 10.25
C GLN A 89 23.23 8.89 10.89
N THR A 90 24.24 9.61 10.41
CA THR A 90 25.57 9.57 11.02
C THR A 90 25.43 10.08 12.45
N TYR A 91 25.74 9.23 13.44
CA TYR A 91 25.72 9.63 14.83
C TYR A 91 26.77 10.72 15.06
N TYR A 92 26.29 11.95 15.27
CA TYR A 92 27.13 13.07 15.62
C TYR A 92 27.27 13.10 17.14
N ASN A 93 28.45 12.73 17.64
CA ASN A 93 28.81 12.87 19.03
C ASN A 93 29.60 14.16 19.22
N PRO A 94 29.01 15.22 19.83
CA PRO A 94 29.71 16.49 20.04
C PRO A 94 30.90 16.37 20.99
N ALA A 95 30.91 15.36 21.89
CA ALA A 95 32.02 15.09 22.80
C ALA A 95 33.15 14.25 22.16
N LYS A 96 32.99 13.81 20.91
CA LYS A 96 34.03 13.03 20.21
C LYS A 96 35.20 13.96 19.88
N LYS A 97 36.34 13.76 20.57
CA LYS A 97 37.58 14.46 20.26
C LYS A 97 37.95 14.23 18.79
N LYS A 98 38.15 15.32 18.05
CA LYS A 98 38.82 15.28 16.74
C LYS A 98 40.31 15.19 17.04
N PHE A 99 40.93 14.07 16.64
CA PHE A 99 42.38 13.91 16.64
C PHE A 99 42.94 14.53 15.35
#